data_AF-A0A7Y3JQR8-F1
#
_entry.id   AF-A0A7Y3JQR8-F1
#
_cell.length_a   1.000
_cell.length_b   1.000
_cell.length_c   1.000
_cell.angle_alpha   90.00
_cell.angle_beta   90.00
_cell.angle_gamma   90.00
#
_symmetry.space_group_name_H-M   'P 1'
#
loop_
_entity.id
_entity.type
_entity.pdbx_description
1 polymer ?
#
loop_
_entity_poly.entity_id
_entity_poly.type
_entity_poly.pdbx_seq_one_letter_code
_entity_poly.pdbx_strand_id
1 'polypeptide(L)'
;MLPQSARAVVNHRILPGDTIASVVARDREVIGDAGVTVRPLPGGHDPSRPASTDSPGFKTLAAAIRATYPHVPVAPGLVLGATDGRYYEGLAAATLRFTPTTMRPTDLARFHGNDERVSITDYMRAIGFYERLIGGGR
;
A
#
# COMPACT_ATOMS: atom_id res chain seq x y z
N MET A 1 11.71 22.89 39.28
CA MET A 1 10.76 21.75 39.23
C MET A 1 11.23 20.78 38.16
N LEU A 2 11.10 19.47 38.38
CA LEU A 2 11.33 18.43 37.37
C LEU A 2 9.98 17.91 36.85
N PRO A 3 9.84 17.61 35.55
CA PRO A 3 8.60 17.09 34.99
C PRO A 3 8.27 15.71 35.58
N GLN A 4 7.00 15.51 35.98
CA GLN A 4 6.53 14.28 36.62
C GLN A 4 6.07 13.21 35.60
N SER A 5 5.93 13.57 34.32
CA SER A 5 5.57 12.63 33.25
C SER A 5 6.07 13.10 31.88
N ALA A 6 6.26 12.16 30.97
CA ALA A 6 6.55 12.40 29.56
C ALA A 6 5.73 11.44 28.70
N ARG A 7 5.43 11.85 27.46
CA ARG A 7 4.72 11.02 26.48
C ARG A 7 5.37 11.16 25.11
N ALA A 8 5.52 10.03 24.43
CA ALA A 8 5.90 9.97 23.03
C ALA A 8 4.82 9.22 22.22
N VAL A 9 4.79 9.49 20.92
CA VAL A 9 3.99 8.73 19.95
C VAL A 9 4.96 8.24 18.89
N VAL A 10 4.96 6.92 18.67
CA VAL A 10 5.77 6.27 17.64
C VAL A 10 4.82 5.75 16.57
N ASN A 11 5.13 6.04 15.30
CA ASN A 11 4.37 5.53 14.18
C ASN A 11 5.14 4.41 13.51
N HIS A 12 4.60 3.20 13.54
CA HIS A 12 5.17 2.03 12.88
C HIS A 12 4.51 1.78 11.53
N ARG A 13 5.33 1.46 10.52
CA ARG A 13 4.88 0.85 9.26
C ARG A 13 5.19 -0.64 9.35
N ILE A 14 4.18 -1.42 9.75
CA ILE A 14 4.33 -2.85 10.04
C ILE A 14 4.41 -3.62 8.71
N LEU A 15 5.40 -4.50 8.57
CA LEU A 15 5.59 -5.33 7.39
C LEU A 15 4.72 -6.60 7.47
N PRO A 16 4.27 -7.15 6.33
CA PRO A 16 3.62 -8.46 6.32
C PRO A 16 4.47 -9.52 7.04
N GLY A 17 3.85 -10.25 7.96
CA GLY A 17 4.52 -11.21 8.85
C GLY A 17 4.46 -10.78 10.31
N ASP A 18 4.44 -9.47 10.57
CA ASP A 18 4.25 -8.89 11.90
C ASP A 18 2.80 -8.42 12.11
N THR A 19 2.48 -8.17 13.37
CA THR A 19 1.21 -7.61 13.84
C THR A 19 1.46 -6.45 14.80
N ILE A 20 0.45 -5.59 15.02
CA ILE A 20 0.46 -4.56 16.07
C ILE A 20 0.83 -5.18 17.42
N ALA A 21 0.27 -6.34 17.73
CA ALA A 21 0.55 -7.03 18.99
C ALA A 21 2.04 -7.42 19.10
N SER A 22 2.63 -7.98 18.05
CA SER A 22 4.05 -8.34 18.03
C SER A 22 4.98 -7.13 18.13
N VAL A 23 4.62 -6.02 17.47
CA VAL A 23 5.39 -4.77 17.53
C VAL A 23 5.31 -4.15 18.91
N VAL A 24 4.12 -4.10 19.51
CA VAL A 24 3.95 -3.61 20.89
C VAL A 24 4.71 -4.49 21.89
N ALA A 25 4.72 -5.80 21.70
CA ALA A 25 5.51 -6.72 22.53
C ALA A 25 7.01 -6.44 22.38
N ARG A 26 7.48 -6.24 21.14
CA ARG A 26 8.88 -5.90 20.84
C ARG A 26 9.29 -4.55 21.44
N ASP A 27 8.45 -3.53 21.34
CA ASP A 27 8.72 -2.21 21.93
C ASP A 27 8.90 -2.32 23.45
N ARG A 28 8.02 -3.08 24.14
CA ARG A 28 8.13 -3.31 25.59
C ARG A 28 9.42 -4.04 25.96
N GLU A 29 9.78 -5.06 25.19
CA GLU A 29 11.03 -5.81 25.39
C GLU A 29 12.26 -4.91 25.24
N VAL A 30 12.32 -4.09 24.18
CA VAL A 30 13.44 -3.17 23.93
C VAL A 30 13.55 -2.10 25.02
N ILE A 31 12.42 -1.57 25.48
CA ILE A 31 12.42 -0.54 26.52
C ILE A 31 12.92 -1.10 27.86
N GLY A 32 12.50 -2.32 28.23
CA GLY A 32 13.02 -3.02 29.41
C GLY A 32 12.74 -2.32 30.76
N ASP A 33 11.85 -1.32 30.79
CA ASP A 33 11.50 -0.55 31.98
C ASP A 33 10.00 -0.67 32.29
N ALA A 34 9.68 -1.27 33.44
CA ALA A 34 8.31 -1.48 33.90
C ALA A 34 7.56 -0.17 34.25
N GLY A 35 8.29 0.93 34.45
CA GLY A 35 7.72 2.27 34.62
C GLY A 35 7.16 2.87 33.33
N VAL A 36 7.50 2.30 32.16
CA VAL A 36 7.04 2.79 30.86
C VAL A 36 5.83 2.00 30.38
N THR A 37 4.71 2.69 30.16
CA THR A 37 3.51 2.08 29.57
C THR A 37 3.50 2.24 28.06
N VAL A 38 3.49 1.12 27.34
CA VAL A 38 3.29 1.07 25.89
C VAL A 38 1.89 0.58 25.57
N ARG A 39 1.14 1.33 24.75
CA ARG A 39 -0.18 0.93 24.26
C ARG A 39 -0.40 1.35 22.80
N PRO A 40 -1.08 0.53 21.99
CA PRO A 40 -1.51 0.97 20.66
C PRO A 40 -2.53 2.10 20.79
N LEU A 41 -2.55 3.00 19.81
CA LEU A 41 -3.58 4.03 19.67
C LEU A 41 -4.70 3.54 18.72
N PRO A 42 -5.94 4.04 18.86
CA PRO A 42 -7.02 3.72 17.93
C PRO A 42 -6.66 4.07 16.47
N GLY A 43 -7.20 3.30 15.53
CA GLY A 43 -6.95 3.49 14.09
C GLY A 43 -5.71 2.81 13.54
N GLY A 44 -4.96 2.06 14.38
CA GLY A 44 -3.95 1.13 13.89
C GLY A 44 -4.58 -0.06 13.16
N HIS A 45 -3.92 -0.52 12.10
CA HIS A 45 -4.29 -1.73 11.36
C HIS A 45 -3.08 -2.65 11.21
N ASP A 46 -3.33 -3.96 11.31
CA ASP A 46 -2.35 -4.96 10.89
C ASP A 46 -2.10 -4.84 9.37
N PRO A 47 -0.92 -5.25 8.89
CA PRO A 47 -0.60 -5.20 7.46
C PRO A 47 -1.54 -6.09 6.66
N SER A 48 -1.98 -5.60 5.51
CA SER A 48 -2.78 -6.40 4.59
C SER A 48 -2.03 -7.61 4.06
N ARG A 49 -2.74 -8.73 3.91
CA ARG A 49 -2.20 -9.96 3.33
C ARG A 49 -1.70 -9.71 1.89
N PRO A 50 -0.43 -10.04 1.57
CA PRO A 50 0.05 -9.97 0.20
C PRO A 50 -0.74 -10.92 -0.70
N ALA A 51 -1.16 -10.44 -1.87
CA ALA A 51 -1.77 -11.28 -2.88
C ALA A 51 -0.71 -12.15 -3.59
N SER A 52 -1.05 -13.41 -3.86
CA SER A 52 -0.18 -14.29 -4.65
C SER A 52 -0.10 -13.82 -6.11
N THR A 53 1.11 -13.85 -6.68
CA THR A 53 1.36 -13.60 -8.11
C THR A 53 0.79 -14.70 -9.00
N ASP A 54 0.48 -15.87 -8.45
CA ASP A 54 -0.17 -16.95 -9.18
C ASP A 54 -1.70 -16.79 -9.27
N SER A 55 -2.26 -15.82 -8.54
CA SER A 55 -3.70 -15.57 -8.51
C SER A 55 -4.25 -15.21 -9.89
N PRO A 56 -5.49 -15.60 -10.21
CA PRO A 56 -6.15 -15.16 -11.44
C PRO A 56 -6.16 -13.64 -11.59
N GLY A 57 -6.42 -12.91 -10.49
CA GLY A 57 -6.41 -11.46 -10.48
C GLY A 57 -5.06 -10.86 -10.89
N PHE A 58 -3.95 -11.39 -10.38
CA PHE A 58 -2.61 -10.90 -10.75
C PHE A 58 -2.30 -11.20 -12.21
N LYS A 59 -2.65 -12.39 -12.70
CA LYS A 59 -2.45 -12.79 -14.10
C LYS A 59 -3.25 -11.91 -15.06
N THR A 60 -4.52 -11.64 -14.77
CA THR A 60 -5.37 -10.72 -15.55
C THR A 60 -4.80 -9.30 -15.55
N LEU A 61 -4.41 -8.80 -14.38
CA LEU A 61 -3.78 -7.48 -14.25
C LEU A 61 -2.49 -7.40 -15.07
N ALA A 62 -1.60 -8.38 -14.96
CA ALA A 62 -0.35 -8.43 -15.71
C ALA A 62 -0.58 -8.48 -17.23
N ALA A 63 -1.59 -9.20 -17.70
CA ALA A 63 -1.95 -9.24 -19.11
C ALA A 63 -2.43 -7.87 -19.61
N ALA A 64 -3.29 -7.18 -18.86
CA ALA A 64 -3.74 -5.83 -19.19
C ALA A 64 -2.57 -4.84 -19.21
N ILE A 65 -1.63 -4.93 -18.25
CA ILE A 65 -0.43 -4.08 -18.23
C ILE A 65 0.40 -4.30 -19.48
N ARG A 66 0.68 -5.55 -19.88
CA ARG A 66 1.49 -5.86 -21.07
C ARG A 66 0.82 -5.42 -22.37
N ALA A 67 -0.50 -5.48 -22.44
CA ALA A 67 -1.25 -4.99 -23.60
C ALA A 67 -1.15 -3.45 -23.73
N THR A 68 -1.13 -2.72 -22.61
CA THR A 68 -0.99 -1.25 -22.61
C THR A 68 0.48 -0.81 -22.74
N TYR A 69 1.41 -1.59 -22.19
CA TYR A 69 2.84 -1.27 -22.08
C TYR A 69 3.71 -2.47 -22.52
N PRO A 70 3.83 -2.75 -23.83
CA PRO A 70 4.41 -4.01 -24.35
C PRO A 70 5.90 -4.21 -24.03
N HIS A 71 6.64 -3.14 -23.74
CA HIS A 71 8.08 -3.19 -23.48
C HIS A 71 8.45 -3.05 -22.00
N VAL A 72 7.45 -3.04 -21.11
CA VAL A 72 7.66 -2.82 -19.66
C VAL A 72 7.52 -4.14 -18.90
N PRO A 73 8.52 -4.54 -18.08
CA PRO A 73 8.40 -5.70 -17.23
C PRO A 73 7.34 -5.48 -16.14
N VAL A 74 6.59 -6.54 -15.82
CA VAL A 74 5.61 -6.53 -14.73
C VAL A 74 6.22 -7.23 -13.51
N ALA A 75 6.29 -6.53 -12.39
CA ALA A 75 6.79 -7.07 -11.13
C ALA A 75 5.81 -6.75 -9.98
N PRO A 76 5.65 -7.66 -9.00
CA PRO A 76 4.89 -7.36 -7.79
C PRO A 76 5.64 -6.35 -6.92
N GLY A 77 4.89 -5.59 -6.11
CA GLY A 77 5.44 -4.66 -5.13
C GLY A 77 4.46 -4.42 -3.99
N LEU A 78 5.00 -4.00 -2.84
CA LEU A 78 4.19 -3.57 -1.70
C LEU A 78 3.88 -2.08 -1.82
N VAL A 79 2.61 -1.72 -1.62
CA VAL A 79 2.21 -0.33 -1.50
C VAL A 79 2.54 0.15 -0.09
N LEU A 80 3.39 1.16 0.02
CA LEU A 80 3.83 1.72 1.31
C LEU A 80 2.77 2.62 1.95
N GLY A 81 1.80 3.09 1.16
CA GLY A 81 0.68 3.91 1.61
C GLY A 81 -0.52 3.08 2.05
N ALA A 82 -1.37 3.68 2.88
CA ALA A 82 -2.66 3.09 3.22
C ALA A 82 -3.63 3.27 2.04
N THR A 83 -4.37 2.20 1.71
CA THR A 83 -5.51 2.28 0.79
C THR A 83 -6.73 1.61 1.40
N ASP A 84 -7.91 1.82 0.84
CA ASP A 84 -9.14 1.19 1.32
C ASP A 84 -9.18 -0.31 1.08
N GLY A 85 -8.21 -0.86 0.36
CA GLY A 85 -8.07 -2.30 0.14
C GLY A 85 -8.02 -3.12 1.43
N ARG A 86 -7.62 -2.52 2.56
CA ARG A 86 -7.65 -3.18 3.89
C ARG A 86 -9.06 -3.57 4.33
N TYR A 87 -10.10 -2.84 3.90
CA TYR A 87 -11.50 -3.13 4.22
C TYR A 87 -12.09 -4.24 3.35
N TYR A 88 -11.38 -4.64 2.29
CA TYR A 88 -11.78 -5.75 1.41
C TYR A 88 -11.15 -7.08 1.82
N GLU A 89 -10.38 -7.11 2.91
CA GLU A 89 -9.87 -8.34 3.48
C GLU A 89 -11.02 -9.25 3.93
N GLY A 90 -10.95 -10.52 3.53
CA GLY A 90 -12.02 -11.49 3.75
C GLY A 90 -13.18 -11.40 2.74
N LEU A 91 -13.30 -10.31 1.97
CA LEU A 91 -14.30 -10.17 0.90
C LEU A 91 -13.75 -10.58 -0.47
N ALA A 92 -12.45 -10.35 -0.70
CA ALA A 92 -11.78 -10.70 -1.94
C ALA A 92 -10.66 -11.72 -1.71
N ALA A 93 -10.48 -12.64 -2.68
CA ALA A 93 -9.38 -13.60 -2.65
C ALA A 93 -8.00 -12.95 -2.88
N ALA A 94 -7.96 -11.80 -3.55
CA ALA A 94 -6.75 -11.01 -3.79
C ALA A 94 -7.09 -9.52 -3.90
N THR A 95 -6.30 -8.66 -3.25
CA THR A 95 -6.43 -7.21 -3.34
C THR A 95 -5.19 -6.63 -4.01
N LEU A 96 -5.36 -6.19 -5.26
CA LEU A 96 -4.28 -5.66 -6.10
C LEU A 96 -4.46 -4.16 -6.29
N ARG A 97 -3.34 -3.43 -6.30
CA ARG A 97 -3.30 -1.97 -6.43
C ARG A 97 -2.43 -1.63 -7.62
N PHE A 98 -2.99 -0.90 -8.58
CA PHE A 98 -2.26 -0.49 -9.77
C PHE A 98 -2.88 0.78 -10.35
N THR A 99 -2.03 1.72 -10.73
CA THR A 99 -2.42 2.93 -11.44
C THR A 99 -1.75 2.88 -12.82
N PRO A 100 -2.52 2.85 -13.93
CA PRO A 100 -1.99 2.63 -15.27
C PRO A 100 -1.38 3.90 -15.89
N THR A 101 -0.55 4.63 -15.15
CA THR A 101 0.10 5.86 -15.61
C THR A 101 1.61 5.78 -15.41
N THR A 102 2.36 6.45 -16.30
CA THR A 102 3.80 6.57 -16.16
C THR A 102 4.10 7.67 -15.14
N MET A 103 4.90 7.37 -14.11
CA MET A 103 5.23 8.33 -13.06
C MET A 103 6.74 8.53 -12.98
N ARG A 104 7.16 9.80 -13.01
CA ARG A 104 8.54 10.20 -12.70
C ARG A 104 8.61 10.65 -11.24
N PRO A 105 9.81 10.77 -10.63
CA PRO A 105 9.95 11.29 -9.28
C PRO A 105 9.27 12.65 -9.05
N THR A 106 9.31 13.53 -10.06
CA THR A 106 8.64 14.84 -10.03
C THR A 106 7.11 14.75 -10.06
N ASP A 107 6.56 13.65 -10.57
CA ASP A 107 5.11 13.42 -10.58
C ASP A 107 4.65 12.91 -9.21
N LEU A 108 5.43 12.02 -8.57
CA LEU A 108 5.15 11.49 -7.24
C LEU A 108 5.10 12.58 -6.16
N ALA A 109 5.97 13.58 -6.25
CA ALA A 109 6.01 14.70 -5.30
C ALA A 109 4.77 15.62 -5.36
N ARG A 110 3.97 15.52 -6.43
CA ARG A 110 2.77 16.35 -6.63
C ARG A 110 1.49 15.72 -6.08
N PHE A 111 1.53 14.46 -5.63
CA PHE A 111 0.37 13.83 -4.99
C PHE A 111 -0.01 14.59 -3.73
N HIS A 112 -1.26 15.08 -3.68
CA HIS A 112 -1.76 15.96 -2.62
C HIS A 112 -0.99 17.29 -2.51
N GLY A 113 -0.26 17.67 -3.56
CA GLY A 113 0.55 18.88 -3.64
C GLY A 113 -0.02 19.92 -4.59
N ASN A 114 0.74 20.99 -4.80
CA ASN A 114 0.36 22.03 -5.76
C ASN A 114 0.48 21.52 -7.20
N ASP A 115 -0.48 21.93 -8.05
CA ASP A 115 -0.46 21.66 -9.49
C ASP A 115 -0.37 20.14 -9.80
N GLU A 116 -1.11 19.34 -9.03
CA GLU A 116 -1.33 17.92 -9.30
C GLU A 116 -1.98 17.75 -10.68
N ARG A 117 -1.35 16.94 -11.55
CA ARG A 117 -1.77 16.75 -12.95
C ARG A 117 -1.21 15.47 -13.53
N VAL A 118 -1.93 14.92 -14.50
CA VAL A 118 -1.57 13.75 -15.28
C VAL A 118 -1.39 14.13 -16.75
N SER A 119 -0.51 13.43 -17.48
CA SER A 119 -0.40 13.59 -18.93
C SER A 119 -1.70 13.16 -19.62
N ILE A 120 -2.14 13.90 -20.63
CA ILE A 120 -3.28 13.49 -21.48
C ILE A 120 -3.02 12.11 -22.09
N THR A 121 -1.78 11.84 -22.53
CA THR A 121 -1.41 10.53 -23.07
C THR A 121 -1.57 9.41 -22.05
N ASP A 122 -1.12 9.60 -20.81
CA ASP A 122 -1.27 8.57 -19.77
C ASP A 122 -2.73 8.45 -19.31
N TYR A 123 -3.51 9.54 -19.34
CA TYR A 123 -4.94 9.48 -19.10
C TYR A 123 -5.67 8.62 -20.14
N MET A 124 -5.35 8.81 -21.43
CA MET A 124 -5.91 7.97 -22.49
C MET A 124 -5.45 6.50 -22.39
N ARG A 125 -4.20 6.25 -21.99
CA ARG A 125 -3.71 4.89 -21.71
C ARG A 125 -4.45 4.26 -20.53
N ALA A 126 -4.76 5.04 -19.49
CA ALA A 126 -5.50 4.56 -18.34
C ALA A 126 -6.91 4.08 -18.73
N ILE A 127 -7.61 4.83 -19.59
CA ILE A 127 -8.91 4.42 -20.13
C ILE A 127 -8.78 3.08 -20.85
N GLY A 128 -7.89 2.98 -21.84
CA GLY A 128 -7.71 1.73 -22.59
C GLY A 128 -7.24 0.55 -21.73
N PHE A 129 -6.44 0.80 -20.70
CA PHE A 129 -6.06 -0.21 -19.72
C PHE A 129 -7.28 -0.75 -18.96
N TYR A 130 -8.14 0.13 -18.43
CA TYR A 130 -9.32 -0.30 -17.67
C TYR A 130 -10.35 -0.99 -18.56
N GLU A 131 -10.54 -0.54 -19.81
CA GLU A 131 -11.37 -1.25 -20.79
C GLU A 131 -10.87 -2.69 -21.00
N ARG A 132 -9.56 -2.91 -21.15
CA ARG A 132 -8.98 -4.24 -21.29
C ARG A 132 -9.11 -5.09 -20.03
N LEU A 133 -8.88 -4.48 -18.86
CA LEU A 133 -8.94 -5.16 -17.57
C LEU A 133 -10.36 -5.65 -17.27
N ILE A 134 -11.37 -4.81 -17.51
CA ILE A 134 -12.79 -5.10 -17.25
C ILE A 134 -13.37 -5.97 -18.37
N GLY A 135 -13.02 -5.67 -19.62
CA GLY A 135 -13.52 -6.37 -20.82
C GLY A 135 -12.91 -7.75 -21.07
N GLY A 136 -11.93 -8.18 -20.27
CA GLY A 136 -11.34 -9.51 -20.37
C GLY A 136 -10.32 -9.69 -21.51
N GLY A 137 -9.62 -8.62 -21.89
CA GLY A 137 -8.50 -8.68 -22.85
C GLY A 137 -8.89 -8.89 -24.32
N ARG A 138 -10.15 -8.61 -24.69
CA ARG A 138 -10.55 -8.47 -26.10
C ARG A 138 -10.07 -7.15 -26.70
#